data_AF-A0A3D5UU79-F1
#
_entry.id   AF-A0A3D5UU79-F1
#
_cell.length_a   1.000
_cell.length_b   1.000
_cell.length_c   1.000
_cell.angle_alpha   90.00
_cell.angle_beta   90.00
_cell.angle_gamma   90.00
#
_symmetry.space_group_name_H-M   'P 1'
#
loop_
_entity.id
_entity.type
_entity.pdbx_description
1 polymer ?
#
loop_
_entity_poly.entity_id
_entity_poly.type
_entity_poly.pdbx_seq_one_letter_code
_entity_poly.pdbx_strand_id
1 'polypeptide(L)'
;MSKKVKTFRPKARVPKGLRDMPSALVRTEQRMLARIREVYERYGFDPLETSAFEYADALGKFLPDEDRPNEGVFSFQDDDEQWLSLRYDLTAPLARYVAENYDALPKPFRRYQTGPVWRNEKPGPGRYRHFTQFDADTVAAPGVAADAEMCMMGADCLEALGIPRGSYRIRANNRKVLDGLLETIGLDGEPGSATYMTVLRAIDKYDRLGRKGVELLLGAGRKDESGDFTKGAGLSPSQITAVLDYVESGVGEGTTDRNLVL
;
A
#
# COMPACT_ATOMS: atom_id res chain seq x y z
N MET A 1 -36.84 -42.55 -14.13
CA MET A 1 -36.85 -41.31 -14.92
C MET A 1 -35.47 -40.66 -14.82
N SER A 2 -34.76 -40.50 -15.94
CA SER A 2 -33.45 -39.83 -15.97
C SER A 2 -33.65 -38.33 -15.70
N LYS A 3 -32.95 -37.77 -14.69
CA LYS A 3 -32.95 -36.32 -14.44
C LYS A 3 -32.39 -35.64 -15.68
N LYS A 4 -33.22 -34.88 -16.40
CA LYS A 4 -32.78 -34.00 -17.50
C LYS A 4 -31.67 -33.09 -16.97
N VAL A 5 -30.45 -33.27 -17.47
CA VAL A 5 -29.33 -32.37 -17.18
C VAL A 5 -29.70 -31.01 -17.75
N LYS A 6 -29.94 -30.03 -16.88
CA LYS A 6 -30.19 -28.65 -17.30
C LYS A 6 -28.93 -28.12 -17.99
N THR A 7 -29.04 -27.76 -19.26
CA THR A 7 -27.96 -27.08 -19.98
C THR A 7 -27.63 -25.78 -19.27
N PHE A 8 -26.40 -25.64 -18.79
CA PHE A 8 -25.90 -24.40 -18.21
C PHE A 8 -25.90 -23.31 -19.29
N ARG A 9 -26.54 -22.17 -19.00
CA ARG A 9 -26.47 -20.98 -19.84
C ARG A 9 -25.67 -19.93 -19.07
N PRO A 10 -24.45 -19.57 -19.51
CA PRO A 10 -23.66 -18.56 -18.84
C PRO A 10 -24.40 -17.21 -18.86
N LYS A 11 -24.32 -16.47 -17.75
CA LYS A 11 -24.79 -15.10 -17.66
C LYS A 11 -23.63 -14.16 -17.99
N ALA A 12 -23.87 -13.13 -18.81
CA ALA A 12 -22.92 -12.04 -18.99
C ALA A 12 -22.80 -11.24 -17.69
N ARG A 13 -21.66 -11.37 -17.02
CA ARG A 13 -21.36 -10.70 -15.74
C ARG A 13 -19.86 -10.63 -15.51
N VAL A 14 -19.42 -9.53 -14.92
CA VAL A 14 -18.04 -9.37 -14.46
C VAL A 14 -17.90 -9.98 -13.06
N PRO A 15 -16.77 -10.62 -12.71
CA PRO A 15 -16.53 -11.10 -11.36
C PRO A 15 -16.57 -9.96 -10.33
N LYS A 16 -17.01 -10.28 -9.11
CA LYS A 16 -17.20 -9.28 -8.05
C LYS A 16 -15.89 -8.55 -7.74
N GLY A 17 -15.94 -7.22 -7.77
CA GLY A 17 -14.78 -6.36 -7.49
C GLY A 17 -13.85 -6.12 -8.68
N LEU A 18 -14.06 -6.81 -9.81
CA LEU A 18 -13.42 -6.47 -11.08
C LEU A 18 -14.32 -5.52 -11.88
N ARG A 19 -13.74 -4.85 -12.88
CA ARG A 19 -14.47 -3.89 -13.73
C ARG A 19 -13.90 -3.89 -15.15
N ASP A 20 -14.78 -3.61 -16.10
CA ASP A 20 -14.40 -3.20 -17.45
C ASP A 20 -14.20 -1.68 -17.47
N MET A 21 -13.31 -1.20 -18.34
CA MET A 21 -13.00 0.22 -18.50
C MET A 21 -13.51 0.72 -19.87
N PRO A 22 -14.54 1.58 -19.93
CA PRO A 22 -14.99 2.19 -21.18
C PRO A 22 -13.91 3.07 -21.81
N SER A 23 -14.02 3.30 -23.13
CA SER A 23 -13.04 4.04 -23.92
C SER A 23 -12.66 5.41 -23.34
N ALA A 24 -13.62 6.15 -22.80
CA ALA A 24 -13.37 7.46 -22.19
C ALA A 24 -12.46 7.37 -20.96
N LEU A 25 -12.63 6.33 -20.12
CA LEU A 25 -11.77 6.10 -18.96
C LEU A 25 -10.38 5.64 -19.38
N VAL A 26 -10.30 4.68 -20.31
CA VAL A 26 -9.01 4.19 -20.85
C VAL A 26 -8.18 5.35 -21.43
N ARG A 27 -8.79 6.19 -22.27
CA ARG A 27 -8.09 7.34 -22.85
C ARG A 27 -7.64 8.35 -21.79
N THR A 28 -8.43 8.53 -20.73
CA THR A 28 -8.08 9.47 -19.65
C THR A 28 -6.95 8.94 -18.79
N GLU A 29 -6.99 7.66 -18.42
CA GLU A 29 -5.92 6.98 -17.71
C GLU A 29 -4.62 7.01 -18.53
N GLN A 30 -4.65 6.68 -19.83
CA GLN A 30 -3.47 6.73 -20.69
C GLN A 30 -2.82 8.12 -20.76
N ARG A 31 -3.61 9.20 -20.84
CA ARG A 31 -3.08 10.57 -20.81
C ARG A 31 -2.44 10.92 -19.47
N MET A 32 -3.05 10.47 -18.37
CA MET A 32 -2.52 10.66 -17.02
C MET A 32 -1.19 9.92 -16.85
N LEU A 33 -1.13 8.64 -17.24
CA LEU A 33 0.09 7.82 -17.19
C LEU A 33 1.19 8.39 -18.08
N ALA A 34 0.88 8.90 -19.27
CA ALA A 34 1.88 9.53 -20.14
C ALA A 34 2.56 10.72 -19.45
N ARG A 35 1.78 11.61 -18.80
CA ARG A 35 2.33 12.76 -18.08
C ARG A 35 3.20 12.36 -16.90
N ILE A 36 2.76 11.39 -16.10
CA ILE A 36 3.55 10.91 -14.95
C ILE A 36 4.87 10.28 -15.46
N ARG A 37 4.83 9.53 -16.57
CA ARG A 37 6.02 8.94 -17.18
C ARG A 37 7.04 10.00 -17.59
N GLU A 38 6.60 11.09 -18.24
CA GLU A 38 7.47 12.22 -18.60
C GLU A 38 8.15 12.85 -17.37
N VAL A 39 7.50 12.85 -16.20
CA VAL A 39 8.15 13.27 -14.95
C VAL A 39 9.23 12.28 -14.55
N TYR A 40 8.90 10.99 -14.46
CA TYR A 40 9.85 9.95 -14.04
C TYR A 40 11.10 9.89 -14.95
N GLU A 41 10.91 9.94 -16.26
CA GLU A 41 12.00 9.95 -17.24
C GLU A 41 12.88 11.21 -17.12
N ARG A 42 12.31 12.38 -16.80
CA ARG A 42 13.09 13.61 -16.54
C ARG A 42 13.97 13.51 -15.30
N TYR A 43 13.56 12.72 -14.30
CA TYR A 43 14.38 12.42 -13.13
C TYR A 43 15.44 11.33 -13.40
N GLY A 44 15.43 10.71 -14.58
CA GLY A 44 16.38 9.67 -14.98
C GLY A 44 16.05 8.28 -14.41
N PHE A 45 14.75 7.98 -14.28
CA PHE A 45 14.26 6.63 -13.97
C PHE A 45 13.98 5.87 -15.26
N ASP A 46 14.42 4.61 -15.32
CA ASP A 46 14.20 3.74 -16.48
C ASP A 46 12.93 2.88 -16.32
N PRO A 47 12.23 2.54 -17.41
CA PRO A 47 11.10 1.61 -17.34
C PRO A 47 11.57 0.19 -16.97
N LEU A 48 10.82 -0.46 -16.08
CA LEU A 48 10.87 -1.90 -15.85
C LEU A 48 9.46 -2.48 -16.06
N GLU A 49 9.40 -3.65 -16.68
CA GLU A 49 8.20 -4.48 -16.70
C GLU A 49 8.52 -5.85 -16.12
N THR A 50 7.70 -6.28 -15.17
CA THR A 50 7.74 -7.64 -14.61
C THR A 50 6.48 -8.41 -14.98
N SER A 51 6.54 -9.73 -14.87
CA SER A 51 5.40 -10.61 -15.08
C SER A 51 4.19 -10.22 -14.22
N ALA A 52 2.99 -10.50 -14.72
CA ALA A 52 1.76 -10.36 -13.93
C ALA A 52 1.62 -11.48 -12.88
N PHE A 53 2.20 -12.64 -13.18
CA PHE A 53 2.28 -13.79 -12.26
C PHE A 53 3.69 -13.90 -11.70
N GLU A 54 3.77 -14.14 -10.40
CA GLU A 54 5.00 -14.47 -9.69
C GLU A 54 4.75 -15.80 -8.95
N TYR A 55 5.82 -16.51 -8.62
CA TYR A 55 5.71 -17.57 -7.62
C TYR A 55 5.22 -16.98 -6.30
N ALA A 56 4.35 -17.70 -5.62
CA ALA A 56 3.72 -17.17 -4.42
C ALA A 56 4.73 -16.87 -3.30
N ASP A 57 5.83 -17.63 -3.24
CA ASP A 57 6.94 -17.43 -2.31
C ASP A 57 7.71 -16.11 -2.53
N ALA A 58 7.75 -15.60 -3.75
CA ALA A 58 8.33 -14.30 -4.09
C ALA A 58 7.50 -13.09 -3.61
N LEU A 59 6.23 -13.31 -3.27
CA LEU A 59 5.30 -12.25 -2.86
C LEU A 59 5.29 -11.97 -1.34
N GLY A 60 6.09 -12.71 -0.54
CA GLY A 60 6.30 -12.43 0.88
C GLY A 60 5.11 -12.81 1.77
N LYS A 61 4.84 -12.04 2.85
CA LYS A 61 3.96 -12.41 4.00
C LYS A 61 2.50 -12.81 3.68
N PHE A 62 2.07 -12.75 2.42
CA PHE A 62 0.78 -13.26 1.94
C PHE A 62 0.95 -14.61 1.24
N LEU A 63 1.77 -15.50 1.83
CA LEU A 63 1.96 -16.83 1.29
C LEU A 63 0.66 -17.62 1.40
N PRO A 64 0.15 -18.18 0.30
CA PRO A 64 -0.86 -19.21 0.36
C PRO A 64 -0.27 -20.43 1.09
N ASP A 65 -0.95 -20.90 2.13
CA ASP A 65 -0.80 -22.26 2.63
C ASP A 65 -2.06 -23.08 2.24
N GLU A 66 -2.05 -24.39 2.51
CA GLU A 66 -3.17 -25.29 2.17
C GLU A 66 -4.53 -24.77 2.70
N ASP A 67 -4.52 -24.04 3.82
CA ASP A 67 -5.71 -23.50 4.46
C ASP A 67 -6.13 -22.13 3.90
N ARG A 68 -5.20 -21.37 3.31
CA ARG A 68 -5.41 -19.96 2.90
C ARG A 68 -4.88 -19.61 1.51
N PRO A 69 -5.21 -20.37 0.45
CA PRO A 69 -4.62 -20.20 -0.87
C PRO A 69 -4.91 -18.86 -1.56
N ASN A 70 -5.74 -18.00 -0.97
CA ASN A 70 -6.24 -16.78 -1.60
C ASN A 70 -6.40 -15.62 -0.59
N GLU A 71 -5.74 -15.67 0.57
CA GLU A 71 -5.83 -14.56 1.53
C GLU A 71 -5.03 -13.35 1.02
N GLY A 72 -5.74 -12.32 0.55
CA GLY A 72 -5.13 -11.07 0.07
C GLY A 72 -4.64 -11.12 -1.39
N VAL A 73 -4.30 -12.29 -1.92
CA VAL A 73 -3.84 -12.52 -3.30
C VAL A 73 -4.75 -13.47 -4.07
N PHE A 74 -4.65 -13.44 -5.40
CA PHE A 74 -5.30 -14.44 -6.27
C PHE A 74 -4.25 -15.45 -6.69
N SER A 75 -4.44 -16.71 -6.30
CA SER A 75 -3.46 -17.77 -6.56
C SER A 75 -4.12 -19.03 -7.10
N PHE A 76 -3.34 -19.80 -7.85
CA PHE A 76 -3.69 -21.13 -8.31
C PHE A 76 -2.44 -22.00 -8.32
N GLN A 77 -2.65 -23.32 -8.28
CA GLN A 77 -1.56 -24.28 -8.37
C GLN A 77 -1.38 -24.69 -9.84
N ASP A 78 -0.14 -24.68 -10.31
CA ASP A 78 0.24 -25.13 -11.65
C ASP A 78 0.41 -26.66 -11.70
N ASP A 79 0.57 -27.23 -12.90
CA ASP A 79 0.68 -28.68 -13.12
C ASP A 79 1.89 -29.31 -12.40
N ASP A 80 2.91 -28.51 -12.07
CA ASP A 80 4.11 -28.92 -11.31
C ASP A 80 3.95 -28.74 -9.79
N GLU A 81 2.72 -28.55 -9.32
CA GLU A 81 2.34 -28.34 -7.93
C GLU A 81 2.84 -27.01 -7.32
N GLN A 82 3.42 -26.10 -8.10
CA GLN A 82 3.84 -24.79 -7.61
C GLN A 82 2.67 -23.80 -7.54
N TRP A 83 2.69 -22.95 -6.50
CA TRP A 83 1.72 -21.87 -6.37
C TRP A 83 2.14 -20.65 -7.18
N LEU A 84 1.31 -20.30 -8.16
CA LEU A 84 1.40 -19.06 -8.91
C LEU A 84 0.39 -18.06 -8.38
N SER A 85 0.80 -16.80 -8.30
CA SER A 85 -0.04 -15.72 -7.78
C SER A 85 0.01 -14.51 -8.70
N LEU A 86 -1.14 -13.87 -8.91
CA LEU A 86 -1.15 -12.52 -9.49
C LEU A 86 -0.48 -11.55 -8.52
N ARG A 87 0.40 -10.69 -9.04
CA ARG A 87 1.05 -9.64 -8.25
C ARG A 87 0.00 -8.72 -7.60
N TYR A 88 0.19 -8.44 -6.30
CA TYR A 88 -0.71 -7.58 -5.53
C TYR A 88 -0.22 -6.13 -5.40
N ASP A 89 1.06 -5.92 -5.72
CA ASP A 89 1.75 -4.64 -5.88
C ASP A 89 2.85 -4.74 -6.97
N LEU A 90 3.64 -3.68 -7.14
CA LEU A 90 4.83 -3.67 -8.01
C LEU A 90 6.15 -3.70 -7.22
N THR A 91 6.09 -3.66 -5.89
CA THR A 91 7.26 -3.63 -5.00
C THR A 91 7.82 -5.03 -4.76
N ALA A 92 6.97 -6.05 -4.52
CA ALA A 92 7.43 -7.42 -4.36
C ALA A 92 8.07 -7.97 -5.66
N PRO A 93 7.48 -7.79 -6.87
CA PRO A 93 8.15 -8.09 -8.12
C PRO A 93 9.48 -7.35 -8.32
N LEU A 94 9.58 -6.09 -7.88
CA LEU A 94 10.86 -5.36 -7.90
C LEU A 94 11.89 -6.04 -7.00
N ALA A 95 11.52 -6.40 -5.76
CA ALA A 95 12.44 -7.04 -4.83
C ALA A 95 12.99 -8.35 -5.39
N ARG A 96 12.12 -9.20 -5.98
CA ARG A 96 12.52 -10.44 -6.66
C ARG A 96 13.41 -10.16 -7.86
N TYR A 97 13.11 -9.14 -8.67
CA TYR A 97 13.95 -8.72 -9.81
C TYR A 97 15.33 -8.26 -9.40
N VAL A 98 15.42 -7.43 -8.37
CA VAL A 98 16.70 -6.98 -7.85
C VAL A 98 17.47 -8.14 -7.23
N ALA A 99 16.82 -9.04 -6.48
CA ALA A 99 17.50 -10.18 -5.89
C ALA A 99 18.09 -11.13 -6.95
N GLU A 100 17.32 -11.41 -8.00
CA GLU A 100 17.72 -12.27 -9.12
C GLU A 100 18.87 -11.67 -9.95
N ASN A 101 18.92 -10.33 -10.07
CA ASN A 101 19.85 -9.63 -10.95
C ASN A 101 20.87 -8.75 -10.19
N TYR A 102 21.01 -8.95 -8.87
CA TYR A 102 21.62 -7.97 -7.96
C TYR A 102 22.99 -7.50 -8.45
N ASP A 103 23.88 -8.42 -8.81
CA ASP A 103 25.25 -8.10 -9.21
C ASP A 103 25.31 -7.32 -10.53
N ALA A 104 24.42 -7.61 -11.47
CA ALA A 104 24.41 -7.00 -12.81
C ALA A 104 23.79 -5.59 -12.83
N LEU A 105 22.92 -5.25 -11.88
CA LEU A 105 22.24 -3.96 -11.85
C LEU A 105 23.20 -2.81 -11.43
N PRO A 106 22.99 -1.57 -11.91
CA PRO A 106 23.71 -0.41 -11.38
C PRO A 106 23.30 -0.14 -9.92
N LYS A 107 24.16 0.55 -9.16
CA LYS A 107 23.85 1.00 -7.79
C LYS A 107 24.13 2.50 -7.68
N PRO A 108 23.11 3.34 -7.43
CA PRO A 108 21.70 2.98 -7.23
C PRO A 108 21.02 2.48 -8.51
N PHE A 109 20.10 1.53 -8.37
CA PHE A 109 19.18 1.12 -9.44
C PHE A 109 17.91 1.96 -9.35
N ARG A 110 17.50 2.59 -10.44
CA ARG A 110 16.40 3.56 -10.47
C ARG A 110 15.41 3.16 -11.56
N ARG A 111 14.17 2.85 -11.17
CA ARG A 111 13.17 2.32 -12.09
C ARG A 111 11.79 2.88 -11.85
N TYR A 112 11.00 3.01 -12.90
CA TYR A 112 9.56 3.13 -12.79
C TYR A 112 8.84 1.94 -13.40
N GLN A 113 7.63 1.65 -12.92
CA GLN A 113 6.77 0.62 -13.49
C GLN A 113 5.31 1.06 -13.38
N THR A 114 4.55 0.91 -14.46
CA THR A 114 3.09 1.06 -14.43
C THR A 114 2.44 -0.22 -14.93
N GLY A 115 1.35 -0.61 -14.29
CA GLY A 115 0.60 -1.78 -14.72
C GLY A 115 -0.52 -2.16 -13.77
N PRO A 116 -1.34 -3.14 -14.17
CA PRO A 116 -2.37 -3.69 -13.32
C PRO A 116 -1.78 -4.51 -12.17
N VAL A 117 -2.45 -4.43 -11.02
CA VAL A 117 -2.23 -5.28 -9.84
C VAL A 117 -3.57 -5.81 -9.32
N TRP A 118 -3.52 -6.92 -8.57
CA TRP A 118 -4.72 -7.62 -8.12
C TRP A 118 -4.69 -7.91 -6.64
N ARG A 119 -5.76 -7.51 -5.94
CA ARG A 119 -5.91 -7.75 -4.49
C ARG A 119 -7.19 -8.52 -4.23
N ASN A 120 -7.08 -9.71 -3.63
CA ASN A 120 -8.24 -10.52 -3.27
C ASN A 120 -8.84 -10.09 -1.92
N GLU A 121 -9.14 -8.80 -1.81
CA GLU A 121 -9.72 -8.20 -0.62
C GLU A 121 -11.24 -8.08 -0.73
N LYS A 122 -11.94 -7.78 0.37
CA LYS A 122 -13.38 -7.48 0.34
C LYS A 122 -13.62 -6.23 -0.53
N PRO A 123 -14.34 -6.34 -1.67
CA PRO A 123 -14.58 -5.20 -2.54
C PRO A 123 -15.62 -4.26 -1.95
N GLY A 124 -15.57 -2.99 -2.34
CA GLY A 124 -16.48 -1.94 -1.88
C GLY A 124 -16.47 -0.72 -2.81
N PRO A 125 -17.22 0.35 -2.48
CA PRO A 125 -17.20 1.59 -3.26
C PRO A 125 -15.77 2.12 -3.43
N GLY A 126 -15.30 2.26 -4.68
CA GLY A 126 -13.93 2.67 -5.00
C GLY A 126 -12.83 1.63 -4.71
N ARG A 127 -13.15 0.53 -4.01
CA ARG A 127 -12.21 -0.56 -3.69
C ARG A 127 -12.41 -1.73 -4.66
N TYR A 128 -11.69 -1.67 -5.76
CA TYR A 128 -11.62 -2.72 -6.77
C TYR A 128 -10.57 -3.77 -6.42
N ARG A 129 -10.72 -4.97 -6.96
CA ARG A 129 -9.76 -6.07 -6.88
C ARG A 129 -8.74 -6.08 -8.02
N HIS A 130 -8.90 -5.16 -8.98
CA HIS A 130 -8.00 -4.92 -10.11
C HIS A 130 -7.93 -3.41 -10.33
N PHE A 131 -6.73 -2.86 -10.27
CA PHE A 131 -6.47 -1.44 -10.50
C PHE A 131 -5.01 -1.22 -10.95
N THR A 132 -4.74 -0.03 -11.48
CA THR A 132 -3.42 0.36 -11.98
C THR A 132 -2.58 0.96 -10.86
N GLN A 133 -1.32 0.53 -10.76
CA GLN A 133 -0.28 1.22 -9.99
C GLN A 133 0.72 1.90 -10.93
N PHE A 134 1.42 2.90 -10.41
CA PHE A 134 2.50 3.57 -11.12
C PHE A 134 3.59 3.97 -10.13
N ASP A 135 4.53 3.05 -9.96
CA ASP A 135 5.56 3.11 -8.95
C ASP A 135 6.86 3.67 -9.54
N ALA A 136 7.63 4.36 -8.70
CA ALA A 136 8.99 4.77 -8.98
C ALA A 136 9.84 4.46 -7.73
N ASP A 137 10.96 3.79 -7.95
CA ASP A 137 11.74 3.18 -6.87
C ASP A 137 13.23 3.38 -7.13
N THR A 138 13.96 3.68 -6.05
CA THR A 138 15.42 3.70 -6.05
C THR A 138 15.92 2.65 -5.06
N VAL A 139 16.74 1.74 -5.54
CA VAL A 139 17.29 0.63 -4.74
C VAL A 139 18.79 0.83 -4.55
N ALA A 140 19.26 0.55 -3.33
CA ALA A 140 20.65 0.72 -2.90
C ALA A 140 21.16 2.18 -2.96
N ALA A 141 20.28 3.18 -2.80
CA ALA A 141 20.72 4.56 -2.61
C ALA A 141 21.25 4.80 -1.19
N PRO A 142 22.34 5.59 -1.04
CA PRO A 142 22.85 5.99 0.26
C PRO A 142 22.08 7.20 0.81
N GLY A 143 21.74 7.15 2.10
CA GLY A 143 21.18 8.28 2.83
C GLY A 143 19.79 8.72 2.37
N VAL A 144 19.36 9.90 2.82
CA VAL A 144 17.98 10.39 2.68
C VAL A 144 17.70 11.20 1.41
N ALA A 145 18.71 11.37 0.55
CA ALA A 145 18.59 12.18 -0.66
C ALA A 145 17.60 11.56 -1.66
N ALA A 146 17.57 10.23 -1.75
CA ALA A 146 16.59 9.51 -2.57
C ALA A 146 15.17 9.74 -2.07
N ASP A 147 14.92 9.73 -0.76
CA ASP A 147 13.61 10.01 -0.16
C ASP A 147 13.12 11.43 -0.50
N ALA A 148 14.02 12.42 -0.43
CA ALA A 148 13.71 13.79 -0.82
C ALA A 148 13.39 13.90 -2.33
N GLU A 149 14.15 13.20 -3.18
CA GLU A 149 13.88 13.12 -4.62
C GLU A 149 12.50 12.53 -4.92
N MET A 150 12.09 11.47 -4.21
CA MET A 150 10.75 10.89 -4.36
C MET A 150 9.65 11.90 -4.01
N CYS A 151 9.85 12.71 -2.97
CA CYS A 151 8.90 13.75 -2.59
C CYS A 151 8.81 14.85 -3.67
N MET A 152 9.95 15.29 -4.20
CA MET A 152 10.00 16.26 -5.31
C MET A 152 9.31 15.72 -6.57
N MET A 153 9.64 14.48 -6.95
CA MET A 153 9.06 13.82 -8.12
C MET A 153 7.55 13.63 -7.97
N GLY A 154 7.08 13.23 -6.78
CA GLY A 154 5.65 13.13 -6.46
C GLY A 154 4.92 14.47 -6.58
N ALA A 155 5.52 15.56 -6.08
CA ALA A 155 5.00 16.92 -6.24
C ALA A 155 4.91 17.33 -7.73
N ASP A 156 5.97 17.08 -8.50
CA ASP A 156 6.02 17.39 -9.92
C ASP A 156 4.99 16.57 -10.73
N CYS A 157 4.73 15.32 -10.34
CA CYS A 157 3.65 14.51 -10.90
C CYS A 157 2.27 15.15 -10.66
N LEU A 158 1.98 15.59 -9.44
CA LEU A 158 0.71 16.26 -9.13
C LEU A 158 0.54 17.53 -9.98
N GLU A 159 1.59 18.34 -10.08
CA GLU A 159 1.57 19.58 -10.86
C GLU A 159 1.45 19.34 -12.38
N ALA A 160 2.14 18.33 -12.92
CA ALA A 160 1.99 17.91 -14.31
C ALA A 160 0.55 17.43 -14.64
N LEU A 161 -0.15 16.88 -13.65
CA LEU A 161 -1.56 16.50 -13.76
C LEU A 161 -2.52 17.68 -13.58
N GLY A 162 -2.01 18.89 -13.32
CA GLY A 162 -2.78 20.12 -13.20
C GLY A 162 -3.27 20.41 -11.79
N ILE A 163 -2.75 19.73 -10.77
CA ILE A 163 -3.03 20.02 -9.36
C ILE A 163 -2.12 21.19 -8.94
N PRO A 164 -2.67 22.38 -8.63
CA PRO A 164 -1.86 23.56 -8.38
C PRO A 164 -0.96 23.42 -7.15
N ARG A 165 0.24 24.00 -7.21
CA ARG A 165 1.10 24.15 -6.03
C ARG A 165 0.34 24.83 -4.88
N GLY A 166 0.48 24.30 -3.68
CA GLY A 166 -0.25 24.77 -2.49
C GLY A 166 -1.63 24.14 -2.30
N SER A 167 -2.18 23.40 -3.28
CA SER A 167 -3.42 22.62 -3.12
C SER A 167 -3.21 21.20 -2.59
N TYR A 168 -1.95 20.79 -2.42
CA TYR A 168 -1.55 19.50 -1.88
C TYR A 168 -0.49 19.67 -0.79
N ARG A 169 -0.32 18.63 0.03
CA ARG A 169 0.74 18.54 1.04
C ARG A 169 1.34 17.13 0.97
N ILE A 170 2.66 17.03 1.05
CA ILE A 170 3.37 15.77 1.22
C ILE A 170 3.68 15.65 2.71
N ARG A 171 3.16 14.61 3.36
CA ARG A 171 3.47 14.28 4.74
C ARG A 171 4.62 13.27 4.74
N ALA A 172 5.70 13.58 5.43
CA ALA A 172 6.76 12.63 5.71
C ALA A 172 6.50 11.98 7.09
N ASN A 173 7.19 10.87 7.35
CA ASN A 173 7.38 10.32 8.69
C ASN A 173 8.60 9.39 8.65
N ASN A 174 9.23 9.12 9.79
CA ASN A 174 10.30 8.13 9.90
C ASN A 174 9.91 7.03 10.89
N ARG A 175 9.93 5.78 10.40
CA ARG A 175 9.61 4.59 11.18
C ARG A 175 10.42 4.48 12.48
N LYS A 176 11.70 4.89 12.45
CA LYS A 176 12.61 4.82 13.61
C LYS A 176 12.17 5.73 14.75
N VAL A 177 11.54 6.87 14.44
CA VAL A 177 10.99 7.77 15.47
C VAL A 177 9.81 7.11 16.17
N LEU A 178 8.94 6.46 15.39
CA LEU A 178 7.81 5.72 15.92
C LEU A 178 8.26 4.50 16.73
N ASP A 179 9.29 3.78 16.27
CA ASP A 179 9.86 2.67 17.04
C ASP A 179 10.44 3.16 18.38
N GLY A 180 11.18 4.28 18.39
CA GLY A 180 11.66 4.89 19.63
C GLY A 180 10.54 5.31 20.58
N LEU A 181 9.42 5.83 20.06
CA LEU A 181 8.22 6.10 20.87
C LEU A 181 7.69 4.81 21.50
N LEU A 182 7.57 3.74 20.72
CA LEU A 182 7.06 2.45 21.21
C LEU A 182 7.98 1.85 22.29
N GLU A 183 9.29 1.98 22.13
CA GLU A 183 10.28 1.61 23.16
C GLU A 183 10.06 2.41 24.46
N THR A 184 9.84 3.73 24.37
CA THR A 184 9.66 4.58 25.57
C THR A 184 8.41 4.23 26.38
N ILE A 185 7.39 3.69 25.72
CA ILE A 185 6.15 3.25 26.37
C ILE A 185 6.17 1.77 26.79
N GLY A 186 7.34 1.12 26.74
CA GLY A 186 7.50 -0.28 27.16
C GLY A 186 6.89 -1.29 26.19
N LEU A 187 6.85 -0.96 24.89
CA LEU A 187 6.54 -1.89 23.81
C LEU A 187 7.81 -2.21 23.01
N ASP A 188 8.85 -2.60 23.74
CA ASP A 188 10.18 -3.03 23.29
C ASP A 188 10.19 -4.46 22.67
N GLY A 189 9.03 -5.10 22.58
CA GLY A 189 8.88 -6.42 21.98
C GLY A 189 9.23 -6.46 20.49
N GLU A 190 9.52 -7.66 19.96
CA GLU A 190 9.94 -7.89 18.58
C GLU A 190 9.18 -6.99 17.58
N PRO A 191 9.90 -6.22 16.73
CA PRO A 191 9.31 -5.47 15.64
C PRO A 191 8.36 -6.37 14.84
N GLY A 192 7.08 -5.99 14.80
CA GLY A 192 6.04 -6.79 14.15
C GLY A 192 5.17 -7.63 15.09
N SER A 193 5.31 -7.52 16.42
CA SER A 193 4.35 -8.10 17.36
C SER A 193 2.90 -7.66 17.08
N ALA A 194 1.92 -8.47 17.49
CA ALA A 194 0.51 -8.18 17.22
C ALA A 194 0.06 -6.83 17.81
N THR A 195 0.54 -6.50 19.03
CA THR A 195 0.27 -5.22 19.69
C THR A 195 0.89 -4.07 18.91
N TYR A 196 2.17 -4.18 18.55
CA TYR A 196 2.88 -3.20 17.72
C TYR A 196 2.10 -2.90 16.43
N MET A 197 1.74 -3.93 15.66
CA MET A 197 0.97 -3.76 14.42
C MET A 197 -0.43 -3.18 14.66
N THR A 198 -1.02 -3.39 15.84
CA THR A 198 -2.33 -2.82 16.18
C THR A 198 -2.22 -1.34 16.49
N VAL A 199 -1.18 -0.90 17.20
CA VAL A 199 -0.90 0.52 17.47
C VAL A 199 -0.72 1.29 16.15
N LEU A 200 0.08 0.75 15.23
CA LEU A 200 0.29 1.38 13.92
C LEU A 200 -0.99 1.54 13.12
N ARG A 201 -1.79 0.47 13.06
CA ARG A 201 -3.10 0.49 12.39
C ARG A 201 -4.11 1.39 13.10
N ALA A 202 -3.92 1.69 14.38
CA ALA A 202 -4.73 2.67 15.08
C ALA A 202 -4.31 4.10 14.67
N ILE A 203 -3.01 4.40 14.69
CA ILE A 203 -2.46 5.71 14.28
C ILE A 203 -2.82 6.05 12.84
N ASP A 204 -2.69 5.09 11.91
CA ASP A 204 -3.06 5.26 10.49
C ASP A 204 -4.52 5.68 10.26
N LYS A 205 -5.39 5.39 11.24
CA LYS A 205 -6.81 5.75 11.18
C LYS A 205 -7.12 7.13 11.76
N TYR A 206 -6.12 7.90 12.20
CA TYR A 206 -6.32 9.17 12.90
C TYR A 206 -7.10 10.19 12.05
N ASP A 207 -6.73 10.40 10.79
CA ASP A 207 -7.43 11.35 9.91
C ASP A 207 -8.93 11.01 9.73
N ARG A 208 -9.28 9.71 9.82
CA ARG A 208 -10.66 9.24 9.62
C ARG A 208 -11.46 9.17 10.92
N LEU A 209 -10.83 8.75 12.02
CA LEU A 209 -11.51 8.43 13.28
C LEU A 209 -11.33 9.51 14.36
N GLY A 210 -10.38 10.42 14.17
CA GLY A 210 -9.98 11.44 15.14
C GLY A 210 -9.41 10.86 16.44
N ARG A 211 -9.05 11.75 17.37
CA ARG A 211 -8.45 11.39 18.67
C ARG A 211 -9.23 10.30 19.39
N LYS A 212 -10.53 10.51 19.61
CA LYS A 212 -11.39 9.57 20.37
C LYS A 212 -11.44 8.18 19.73
N GLY A 213 -11.49 8.11 18.40
CA GLY A 213 -11.56 6.83 17.71
C GLY A 213 -10.24 6.06 17.77
N VAL A 214 -9.11 6.76 17.71
CA VAL A 214 -7.76 6.16 17.88
C VAL A 214 -7.52 5.77 19.33
N GLU A 215 -7.91 6.60 20.30
CA GLU A 215 -7.86 6.29 21.73
C GLU A 215 -8.53 4.95 22.07
N LEU A 216 -9.74 4.72 21.54
CA LEU A 216 -10.45 3.46 21.69
C LEU A 216 -9.69 2.27 21.09
N LEU A 217 -9.07 2.45 19.92
CA LEU A 217 -8.28 1.40 19.25
C LEU A 217 -6.92 1.14 19.93
N LEU A 218 -6.34 2.13 20.61
CA LEU A 218 -5.15 1.94 21.43
C LEU A 218 -5.50 1.22 22.74
N GLY A 219 -6.68 1.49 23.31
CA GLY A 219 -7.21 0.80 24.49
C GLY A 219 -7.88 -0.54 24.15
N ALA A 220 -9.09 -0.75 24.67
CA ALA A 220 -9.81 -2.03 24.60
C ALA A 220 -10.32 -2.39 23.18
N GLY A 221 -10.57 -1.40 22.33
CA GLY A 221 -11.16 -1.57 21.01
C GLY A 221 -12.33 -0.64 20.76
N ARG A 222 -12.84 -0.68 19.53
CA ARG A 222 -13.90 0.20 19.03
C ARG A 222 -14.99 -0.62 18.35
N LYS A 223 -16.25 -0.32 18.65
CA LYS A 223 -17.42 -0.77 17.89
C LYS A 223 -17.82 0.31 16.89
N ASP A 224 -18.03 -0.06 15.63
CA ASP A 224 -18.51 0.89 14.62
C ASP A 224 -20.05 0.93 14.52
N GLU A 225 -20.56 1.82 13.66
CA GLU A 225 -22.00 2.02 13.44
C GLU A 225 -22.70 0.78 12.86
N SER A 226 -21.97 -0.09 12.17
CA SER A 226 -22.50 -1.37 11.65
C SER A 226 -22.58 -2.46 12.72
N GLY A 227 -22.03 -2.18 13.91
CA GLY A 227 -21.95 -3.10 15.02
C GLY A 227 -20.72 -3.99 15.01
N ASP A 228 -19.79 -3.80 14.08
CA ASP A 228 -18.55 -4.56 13.99
C ASP A 228 -17.56 -4.09 15.07
N PHE A 229 -16.94 -5.04 15.78
CA PHE A 229 -16.02 -4.74 16.87
C PHE A 229 -14.59 -5.01 16.45
N THR A 230 -13.77 -3.95 16.46
CA THR A 230 -12.32 -4.05 16.27
C THR A 230 -11.63 -4.08 17.62
N LYS A 231 -10.94 -5.19 17.92
CA LYS A 231 -10.10 -5.32 19.12
C LYS A 231 -8.98 -4.28 19.10
N GLY A 232 -8.74 -3.63 20.24
CA GLY A 232 -7.68 -2.64 20.40
C GLY A 232 -6.34 -3.23 20.85
N ALA A 233 -5.33 -2.37 20.98
CA ALA A 233 -3.97 -2.75 21.36
C ALA A 233 -3.83 -3.08 22.87
N GLY A 234 -4.79 -2.68 23.70
CA GLY A 234 -4.79 -2.97 25.14
C GLY A 234 -3.79 -2.13 25.94
N LEU A 235 -3.44 -0.93 25.45
CA LEU A 235 -2.51 -0.04 26.13
C LEU A 235 -3.13 0.57 27.39
N SER A 236 -2.28 0.86 28.38
CA SER A 236 -2.66 1.62 29.58
C SER A 236 -2.89 3.10 29.26
N PRO A 237 -3.63 3.85 30.11
CA PRO A 237 -3.93 5.27 29.85
C PRO A 237 -2.70 6.14 29.57
N SER A 238 -1.60 5.95 30.32
CA SER A 238 -0.37 6.72 30.11
C SER A 238 0.29 6.43 28.76
N GLN A 239 0.31 5.16 28.33
CA GLN A 239 0.83 4.77 27.02
C GLN A 239 -0.04 5.33 25.88
N ILE A 240 -1.37 5.33 26.05
CA ILE A 240 -2.31 5.92 25.09
C ILE A 240 -2.05 7.42 24.94
N THR A 241 -1.91 8.14 26.06
CA THR A 241 -1.60 9.57 26.05
C THR A 241 -0.30 9.85 25.30
N ALA A 242 0.78 9.12 25.60
CA ALA A 242 2.06 9.30 24.91
C ALA A 242 1.96 9.10 23.38
N VAL A 243 1.19 8.10 22.92
CA VAL A 243 0.96 7.88 21.49
C VAL A 243 0.13 9.00 20.87
N LEU A 244 -0.94 9.44 21.52
CA LEU A 244 -1.81 10.50 21.00
C LEU A 244 -1.09 11.84 20.93
N ASP A 245 -0.30 12.19 21.95
CA ASP A 245 0.47 13.42 22.00
C ASP A 245 1.51 13.45 20.86
N TYR A 246 2.16 12.32 20.56
CA TYR A 246 3.03 12.19 19.39
C TYR A 246 2.27 12.44 18.08
N VAL A 247 1.14 11.77 17.88
CA VAL A 247 0.34 11.91 16.65
C VAL A 247 -0.14 13.34 16.45
N GLU A 248 -0.53 14.02 17.53
CA GLU A 248 -0.99 15.41 17.49
C GLU A 248 0.13 16.43 17.32
N SER A 249 1.35 16.13 17.78
CA SER A 249 2.51 17.01 17.59
C SER A 249 2.85 17.28 16.12
N GLY A 250 2.49 16.35 15.22
CA GLY A 250 2.63 16.51 13.76
C GLY A 250 1.48 17.27 13.09
N VAL A 251 0.39 17.58 13.81
CA VAL A 251 -0.78 18.29 13.28
C VAL A 251 -0.57 19.80 13.44
N GLY A 252 0.42 20.34 12.73
CA GLY A 252 0.64 21.79 12.67
C GLY A 252 -0.45 22.50 11.86
N GLU A 253 -1.12 23.49 12.46
CA GLU A 253 -1.91 24.48 11.72
C GLU A 253 -0.96 25.30 10.85
N GLY A 254 -1.04 25.08 9.54
CA GLY A 254 -0.19 25.76 8.57
C GLY A 254 -0.53 27.24 8.45
N THR A 255 0.05 28.06 9.31
CA THR A 255 0.27 29.50 9.08
C THR A 255 1.59 29.90 9.73
N THR A 256 2.59 30.14 8.88
CA THR A 256 3.88 30.81 9.13
C THR A 256 4.92 30.16 10.05
N ASP A 257 6.12 30.11 9.47
CA ASP A 257 7.48 29.99 10.05
C ASP A 257 7.75 28.96 11.14
N ARG A 258 8.54 27.97 10.73
CA ARG A 258 9.10 26.85 11.50
C ARG A 258 8.06 25.81 11.85
N ASN A 259 8.03 24.74 11.05
CA ASN A 259 7.92 23.37 11.55
C ASN A 259 8.36 22.41 10.45
N LEU A 260 9.46 21.71 10.71
CA LEU A 260 9.71 20.41 10.12
C LEU A 260 8.50 19.54 10.48
N VAL A 261 7.62 19.32 9.51
CA VAL A 261 6.71 18.18 9.56
C VAL A 261 7.59 16.98 9.28
N LEU A 262 8.02 16.31 10.34
CA LEU A 262 8.73 15.02 10.26
C LEU A 262 7.82 13.97 9.66
#